data_AF-A0A542DSY4-F1
#
_entry.id   AF-A0A542DSY4-F1
#
_cell.length_a   1.000
_cell.length_b   1.000
_cell.length_c   1.000
_cell.angle_alpha   90.00
_cell.angle_beta   90.00
_cell.angle_gamma   90.00
#
_symmetry.space_group_name_H-M   'P 1'
#
loop_
_entity.id
_entity.type
_entity.pdbx_description
1 polymer ?
#
loop_
_entity_poly.entity_id
_entity_poly.type
_entity_poly.pdbx_seq_one_letter_code
_entity_poly.pdbx_strand_id
1 'polypeptide(L)'
;MVAGQPVLVVGLPGSGPAAGQGEGFDQVLTVDTAREHIVFTPFTRPEWQMTFDAATDSVTVETLDGEPVETLAPARAAFKGMLRNTDWDAPHLGYFLGYACWNCFTSPFLFAYPGVQAREVDPWHEAGQTWRRLKVRFPPDIATHSPNAVFYYDAFGMQRRMDYVAEVNSSFLVGHYTGHHKSFGGLVMPTRRRMFRRNPDSSVNLNFPSITVDVHDVELVRSDEQVRP
;
A
#
# COMPACT_ATOMS: atom_id res chain seq x y z
N MET A 1 19.07 -3.46 -3.06
CA MET A 1 19.13 -2.32 -2.11
C MET A 1 20.36 -1.48 -2.43
N VAL A 2 20.24 -0.16 -2.51
CA VAL A 2 21.41 0.74 -2.64
C VAL A 2 21.89 1.07 -1.23
N ALA A 3 23.20 0.94 -0.97
CA ALA A 3 23.81 1.23 0.33
C ALA A 3 23.55 2.70 0.75
N GLY A 4 23.31 2.92 2.03
CA GLY A 4 23.00 4.21 2.64
C GLY A 4 21.60 4.82 2.37
N GLN A 5 20.74 4.21 1.54
CA GLN A 5 19.38 4.72 1.32
C GLN A 5 18.45 4.41 2.50
N PRO A 6 17.56 5.34 2.89
CA PRO A 6 16.62 5.10 3.96
C PRO A 6 15.54 4.10 3.54
N VAL A 7 15.26 3.14 4.42
CA VAL A 7 14.14 2.21 4.33
C VAL A 7 13.17 2.47 5.48
N LEU A 8 11.89 2.26 5.23
CA LEU A 8 10.86 2.29 6.27
C LEU A 8 10.58 0.86 6.71
N VAL A 9 10.76 0.57 8.00
CA VAL A 9 10.33 -0.69 8.61
C VAL A 9 8.96 -0.44 9.25
N VAL A 10 7.94 -1.16 8.82
CA VAL A 10 6.54 -0.95 9.27
C VAL A 10 5.98 -2.22 9.87
N GLY A 11 5.55 -2.16 11.12
CA GLY A 11 4.87 -3.24 11.80
C GLY A 11 3.35 -3.18 11.61
N LEU A 12 2.78 -4.24 11.03
CA LEU A 12 1.34 -4.45 10.90
C LEU A 12 0.91 -5.58 11.85
N PRO A 13 -0.20 -5.44 12.59
CA PRO A 13 -0.70 -6.53 13.40
C PRO A 13 -1.22 -7.66 12.51
N GLY A 14 -1.14 -8.89 13.00
CA GLY A 14 -1.74 -10.04 12.33
C GLY A 14 -3.24 -9.90 12.16
N SER A 15 -3.69 -9.56 10.96
CA SER A 15 -5.08 -9.77 10.55
C SER A 15 -5.25 -11.23 10.17
N GLY A 16 -6.18 -11.94 10.82
CA GLY A 16 -6.53 -13.31 10.43
C GLY A 16 -6.84 -13.39 8.93
N PRO A 17 -6.56 -14.54 8.28
CA PRO A 17 -6.64 -14.63 6.83
C PRO A 17 -8.07 -14.41 6.33
N ALA A 18 -8.17 -13.88 5.11
CA ALA A 18 -9.44 -13.71 4.38
C ALA A 18 -10.24 -15.03 4.21
N ALA A 19 -9.66 -16.18 4.57
CA ALA A 19 -10.23 -17.52 4.42
C ALA A 19 -10.19 -18.40 5.70
N GLY A 20 -9.98 -17.82 6.90
CA GLY A 20 -10.28 -18.52 8.16
C GLY A 20 -9.41 -19.74 8.54
N GLN A 21 -8.14 -19.81 8.13
CA GLN A 21 -7.20 -20.84 8.64
C GLN A 21 -5.91 -20.22 9.17
N GLY A 22 -5.74 -20.20 10.49
CA GLY A 22 -4.50 -19.79 11.18
C GLY A 22 -4.65 -18.55 12.06
N GLU A 23 -3.86 -18.49 13.14
CA GLU A 23 -3.65 -17.26 13.91
C GLU A 23 -2.98 -16.22 12.99
N GLY A 24 -3.50 -14.98 12.99
CA GLY A 24 -2.84 -13.89 12.28
C GLY A 24 -1.48 -13.62 12.94
N PHE A 25 -0.43 -13.51 12.13
CA PHE A 25 0.89 -13.14 12.60
C PHE A 25 1.20 -11.69 12.21
N ASP A 26 1.94 -10.99 13.07
CA ASP A 26 2.42 -9.65 12.78
C ASP A 26 3.33 -9.68 11.55
N GLN A 27 3.19 -8.68 10.69
CA GLN A 27 3.97 -8.55 9.47
C GLN A 27 4.87 -7.33 9.57
N VAL A 28 6.13 -7.50 9.23
CA VAL A 28 7.10 -6.42 9.06
C VAL A 28 7.26 -6.15 7.57
N LEU A 29 7.07 -4.89 7.19
CA LEU A 29 7.28 -4.42 5.82
C LEU A 29 8.57 -3.60 5.78
N THR A 30 9.51 -3.96 4.91
CA THR A 30 10.67 -3.11 4.59
C THR A 30 10.40 -2.39 3.28
N VAL A 31 10.21 -1.08 3.32
CA VAL A 31 9.85 -0.23 2.18
C VAL A 31 11.06 0.58 1.74
N ASP A 32 11.53 0.39 0.51
CA ASP A 32 12.54 1.27 -0.09
C ASP A 32 11.89 2.62 -0.41
N THR A 33 12.41 3.70 0.17
CA THR A 33 11.79 5.03 0.04
C THR A 33 12.08 5.72 -1.28
N ALA A 34 13.00 5.18 -2.09
CA ALA A 34 13.42 5.75 -3.37
C ALA A 34 12.97 4.89 -4.56
N ARG A 35 13.05 3.57 -4.44
CA ARG A 35 12.67 2.61 -5.49
C ARG A 35 11.37 1.92 -5.10
N GLU A 36 10.52 1.63 -6.08
CA GLU A 36 9.29 0.85 -5.85
C GLU A 36 9.63 -0.63 -5.60
N HIS A 37 10.11 -0.87 -4.39
CA HIS A 37 10.60 -2.14 -3.87
C HIS A 37 10.18 -2.29 -2.42
N ILE A 38 9.61 -3.44 -2.08
CA ILE A 38 9.10 -3.71 -0.73
C ILE A 38 9.19 -5.20 -0.41
N VAL A 39 9.53 -5.49 0.84
CA VAL A 39 9.62 -6.86 1.38
C VAL A 39 8.60 -7.02 2.51
N PHE A 40 7.91 -8.15 2.54
CA PHE A 40 6.98 -8.56 3.59
C PHE A 40 7.49 -9.80 4.29
N THR A 41 7.60 -9.74 5.62
CA THR A 41 8.06 -10.86 6.44
C THR A 41 7.28 -10.93 7.76
N PRO A 42 6.58 -12.03 8.06
CA PRO A 42 6.28 -13.15 7.17
C PRO A 42 5.21 -12.77 6.13
N PHE A 43 5.00 -13.63 5.13
CA PHE A 43 4.02 -13.42 4.07
C PHE A 43 3.17 -14.65 3.80
N THR A 44 1.86 -14.59 4.08
CA THR A 44 0.84 -15.67 3.96
C THR A 44 1.11 -16.94 4.78
N ARG A 45 2.37 -17.25 5.08
CA ARG A 45 2.83 -18.29 5.99
C ARG A 45 3.98 -17.76 6.84
N PRO A 46 4.15 -18.23 8.10
CA PRO A 46 5.20 -17.76 9.00
C PRO A 46 6.63 -17.95 8.46
N GLU A 47 6.84 -18.95 7.60
CA GLU A 47 8.14 -19.31 7.04
C GLU A 47 8.44 -18.67 5.68
N TRP A 48 7.54 -17.82 5.16
CA TRP A 48 7.66 -17.20 3.85
C TRP A 48 7.95 -15.71 3.94
N GLN A 49 8.75 -15.23 2.99
CA GLN A 49 8.99 -13.83 2.70
C GLN A 49 8.51 -13.54 1.27
N MET A 50 7.99 -12.33 1.05
CA MET A 50 7.65 -11.86 -0.29
C MET A 50 8.38 -10.56 -0.60
N THR A 51 8.98 -10.50 -1.79
CA THR A 51 9.59 -9.30 -2.35
C THR A 51 8.85 -8.88 -3.61
N PHE A 52 8.42 -7.62 -3.66
CA PHE A 52 7.96 -6.96 -4.87
C PHE A 52 9.03 -5.97 -5.35
N ASP A 53 9.39 -6.03 -6.62
CA ASP A 53 10.29 -5.07 -7.29
C ASP A 53 9.67 -4.63 -8.62
N ALA A 54 9.32 -3.35 -8.72
CA ALA A 54 8.74 -2.78 -9.93
C ALA A 54 9.76 -2.65 -11.08
N ALA A 55 11.05 -2.54 -10.79
CA ALA A 55 12.08 -2.41 -11.84
C ALA A 55 12.17 -3.69 -12.69
N THR A 56 11.83 -4.84 -12.12
CA THR A 56 11.75 -6.13 -12.80
C THR A 56 10.32 -6.60 -13.08
N ASP A 57 9.31 -5.81 -12.69
CA ASP A 57 7.87 -6.16 -12.69
C ASP A 57 7.64 -7.58 -12.14
N SER A 58 8.20 -7.85 -10.96
CA SER A 58 8.20 -9.20 -10.40
C SER A 58 7.79 -9.24 -8.93
N VAL A 59 7.17 -10.35 -8.55
CA VAL A 59 6.97 -10.75 -7.16
C VAL A 59 7.62 -12.11 -6.95
N THR A 60 8.48 -12.21 -5.95
CA THR A 60 9.12 -13.47 -5.55
C THR A 60 8.69 -13.82 -4.15
N VAL A 61 8.30 -15.07 -3.95
CA VAL A 61 8.05 -15.69 -2.65
C VAL A 61 9.15 -16.71 -2.41
N GLU A 62 9.77 -16.64 -1.24
CA GLU A 62 10.85 -17.53 -0.81
C GLU A 62 10.65 -17.91 0.65
N THR A 63 11.29 -19.00 1.08
CA THR A 63 11.37 -19.31 2.51
C THR A 63 12.33 -18.34 3.21
N LEU A 64 12.24 -18.23 4.54
CA LEU A 64 13.20 -17.42 5.32
C LEU A 64 14.65 -17.90 5.20
N ASP A 65 14.86 -19.15 4.79
CA ASP A 65 16.19 -19.73 4.52
C ASP A 65 16.70 -19.41 3.10
N GLY A 66 15.91 -18.69 2.28
CA GLY A 66 16.25 -18.29 0.92
C GLY A 66 15.93 -19.32 -0.16
N GLU A 67 15.15 -20.36 0.17
CA GLU A 67 14.72 -21.34 -0.83
C GLU A 67 13.56 -20.75 -1.67
N PRO A 68 13.65 -20.77 -3.01
CA PRO A 68 12.61 -20.22 -3.86
C PRO A 68 11.32 -21.03 -3.75
N VAL A 69 10.20 -20.35 -3.51
CA VAL A 69 8.86 -20.96 -3.52
C VAL A 69 8.20 -20.72 -4.86
N GLU A 70 8.03 -19.45 -5.25
CA GLU A 70 7.37 -19.07 -6.50
C GLU A 70 7.82 -17.68 -6.96
N THR A 71 7.71 -17.40 -8.26
CA THR A 71 7.92 -16.07 -8.81
C THR A 71 6.90 -15.77 -9.89
N LEU A 72 6.31 -14.57 -9.82
CA LEU A 72 5.38 -14.04 -10.80
C LEU A 72 6.01 -12.86 -11.53
N ALA A 73 6.25 -13.02 -12.83
CA ALA A 73 6.77 -11.97 -13.72
C ALA A 73 6.33 -12.24 -15.17
N PRO A 74 5.86 -11.24 -15.94
CA PRO A 74 5.50 -9.88 -15.53
C PRO A 74 4.27 -9.85 -14.61
N ALA A 75 4.41 -9.26 -13.43
CA ALA A 75 3.45 -9.37 -12.35
C ALA A 75 2.15 -8.62 -12.64
N ARG A 76 2.21 -7.39 -13.19
CA ARG A 76 0.97 -6.65 -13.56
C ARG A 76 0.18 -7.37 -14.65
N ALA A 77 0.88 -7.94 -15.63
CA ALA A 77 0.24 -8.56 -16.78
C ALA A 77 -0.44 -9.90 -16.44
N ALA A 78 -0.03 -10.57 -15.37
CA ALA A 78 -0.67 -11.79 -14.88
C ALA A 78 -2.16 -11.61 -14.52
N PHE A 79 -2.57 -10.38 -14.16
CA PHE A 79 -3.98 -10.05 -13.89
C PHE A 79 -4.85 -9.95 -15.16
N LYS A 80 -4.24 -9.92 -16.36
CA LYS A 80 -4.99 -9.72 -17.60
C LYS A 80 -5.90 -10.91 -17.88
N GLY A 81 -7.21 -10.65 -17.95
CA GLY A 81 -8.21 -11.65 -18.25
C GLY A 81 -8.68 -12.46 -17.04
N MET A 82 -8.16 -12.19 -15.83
CA MET A 82 -8.72 -12.76 -14.61
C MET A 82 -10.15 -12.25 -14.39
N LEU A 83 -11.02 -13.14 -13.95
CA LEU A 83 -12.40 -12.81 -13.61
C LEU A 83 -12.46 -12.30 -12.17
N ARG A 84 -13.52 -11.57 -11.83
CA ARG A 84 -13.72 -10.98 -10.50
C ARG A 84 -13.62 -11.98 -9.33
N ASN A 85 -13.97 -13.24 -9.57
CA ASN A 85 -14.00 -14.28 -8.55
C ASN A 85 -12.84 -15.29 -8.72
N THR A 86 -11.80 -14.94 -9.47
CA THR A 86 -10.61 -15.78 -9.57
C THR A 86 -9.82 -15.68 -8.26
N ASP A 87 -9.55 -16.82 -7.63
CA ASP A 87 -8.70 -16.88 -6.44
C ASP A 87 -7.28 -16.42 -6.78
N TRP A 88 -6.67 -15.68 -5.86
CA TRP A 88 -5.29 -15.24 -5.98
C TRP A 88 -4.38 -16.21 -5.23
N ASP A 89 -3.32 -16.66 -5.89
CA ASP A 89 -2.18 -17.28 -5.21
C ASP A 89 -1.37 -16.23 -4.43
N ALA A 90 -0.34 -16.71 -3.73
CA ALA A 90 0.52 -15.87 -2.90
C ALA A 90 1.23 -14.77 -3.73
N PRO A 91 1.85 -15.04 -4.89
CA PRO A 91 2.42 -13.98 -5.73
C PRO A 91 1.43 -12.93 -6.25
N HIS A 92 0.20 -13.30 -6.64
CA HIS A 92 -0.83 -12.32 -7.04
C HIS A 92 -1.20 -11.40 -5.88
N LEU A 93 -1.44 -11.97 -4.69
CA LEU A 93 -1.65 -11.18 -3.48
C LEU A 93 -0.44 -10.29 -3.17
N GLY A 94 0.77 -10.83 -3.37
CA GLY A 94 2.02 -10.13 -3.15
C GLY A 94 2.20 -8.92 -4.05
N TYR A 95 1.80 -9.03 -5.33
CA TYR A 95 1.81 -7.89 -6.26
C TYR A 95 0.85 -6.80 -5.78
N PHE A 96 -0.39 -7.19 -5.46
CA PHE A 96 -1.41 -6.26 -4.99
C PHE A 96 -0.97 -5.51 -3.72
N LEU A 97 -0.48 -6.24 -2.71
CA LEU A 97 -0.02 -5.65 -1.46
C LEU A 97 1.27 -4.84 -1.65
N GLY A 98 2.19 -5.33 -2.49
CA GLY A 98 3.47 -4.70 -2.77
C GLY A 98 3.32 -3.26 -3.24
N TYR A 99 2.68 -3.05 -4.39
CA TYR A 99 2.51 -1.70 -4.89
C TYR A 99 1.57 -0.87 -3.99
N ALA A 100 0.51 -1.47 -3.42
CA ALA A 100 -0.46 -0.73 -2.60
C ALA A 100 0.17 -0.18 -1.32
N CYS A 101 0.91 -1.01 -0.59
CA CYS A 101 1.60 -0.61 0.63
C CYS A 101 2.75 0.35 0.32
N TRP A 102 3.55 0.09 -0.72
CA TRP A 102 4.61 1.01 -1.12
C TRP A 102 4.05 2.41 -1.39
N ASN A 103 3.01 2.53 -2.24
CA ASN A 103 2.33 3.79 -2.52
C ASN A 103 1.78 4.48 -1.25
N CYS A 104 1.21 3.70 -0.32
CA CYS A 104 0.65 4.21 0.92
C CYS A 104 1.70 4.81 1.85
N PHE A 105 2.88 4.19 1.95
CA PHE A 105 3.92 4.55 2.90
C PHE A 105 4.96 5.53 2.33
N THR A 106 5.07 5.64 1.01
CA THR A 106 5.88 6.68 0.36
C THR A 106 5.10 7.95 0.04
N SER A 107 3.77 7.94 0.14
CA SER A 107 2.97 9.18 0.10
C SER A 107 3.20 10.03 1.35
N PRO A 108 3.37 11.36 1.23
CA PRO A 108 3.19 12.18 0.02
C PRO A 108 4.46 12.38 -0.83
N PHE A 109 5.62 11.84 -0.43
CA PHE A 109 6.89 12.01 -1.17
C PHE A 109 6.81 11.49 -2.61
N LEU A 110 6.03 10.42 -2.83
CA LEU A 110 5.70 9.89 -4.14
C LEU A 110 5.24 10.98 -5.14
N PHE A 111 4.60 12.05 -4.67
CA PHE A 111 4.09 13.10 -5.57
C PHE A 111 5.20 13.95 -6.20
N ALA A 112 6.42 13.87 -5.69
CA ALA A 112 7.59 14.56 -6.23
C ALA A 112 8.37 13.71 -7.26
N TYR A 113 7.95 12.48 -7.52
CA TYR A 113 8.64 11.60 -8.45
C TYR A 113 8.54 12.10 -9.90
N PRO A 114 9.55 11.84 -10.75
CA PRO A 114 9.52 12.21 -12.16
C PRO A 114 8.24 11.73 -12.85
N GLY A 115 7.60 12.61 -13.62
CA GLY A 115 6.39 12.29 -14.37
C GLY A 115 5.08 12.32 -13.56
N VAL A 116 5.13 12.34 -12.23
CA VAL A 116 3.92 12.49 -11.40
C VAL A 116 3.40 13.92 -11.51
N GLN A 117 2.10 14.05 -11.77
CA GLN A 117 1.43 15.34 -11.89
C GLN A 117 0.40 15.48 -10.77
N ALA A 118 0.57 16.51 -9.94
CA ALA A 118 -0.36 16.81 -8.86
C ALA A 118 -0.96 18.21 -9.04
N ARG A 119 -2.27 18.34 -8.85
CA ARG A 119 -2.97 19.63 -8.86
C ARG A 119 -4.07 19.68 -7.83
N GLU A 120 -4.23 20.83 -7.20
CA GLU A 120 -5.35 21.07 -6.30
C GLU A 120 -6.68 21.13 -7.09
N VAL A 121 -7.76 20.63 -6.49
CA VAL A 121 -9.14 20.68 -7.00
C VAL A 121 -10.06 21.23 -5.92
N ASP A 122 -11.31 21.50 -6.29
CA ASP A 122 -12.33 22.02 -5.36
C ASP A 122 -12.33 21.27 -4.03
N PRO A 123 -12.52 21.94 -2.90
CA PRO A 123 -12.50 21.29 -1.60
C PRO A 123 -13.64 20.27 -1.44
N TRP A 124 -13.47 19.38 -0.48
CA TRP A 124 -14.48 18.40 -0.09
C TRP A 124 -15.01 18.68 1.30
N HIS A 125 -16.31 18.49 1.51
CA HIS A 125 -16.97 18.69 2.78
C HIS A 125 -17.48 17.35 3.30
N GLU A 126 -17.01 16.95 4.48
CA GLU A 126 -17.39 15.68 5.09
C GLU A 126 -17.35 15.78 6.60
N ALA A 127 -18.37 15.26 7.28
CA ALA A 127 -18.46 15.22 8.74
C ALA A 127 -18.16 16.58 9.42
N GLY A 128 -18.60 17.69 8.82
CA GLY A 128 -18.38 19.05 9.33
C GLY A 128 -16.95 19.59 9.13
N GLN A 129 -16.11 18.87 8.39
CA GLN A 129 -14.76 19.30 8.03
C GLN A 129 -14.68 19.70 6.55
N THR A 130 -13.78 20.62 6.25
CA THR A 130 -13.38 20.96 4.87
C THR A 130 -11.99 20.39 4.62
N TRP A 131 -11.86 19.57 3.58
CA TRP A 131 -10.60 18.97 3.17
C TRP A 131 -10.14 19.54 1.82
N ARG A 132 -8.84 19.84 1.74
CA ARG A 132 -8.16 20.16 0.48
C ARG A 132 -7.98 18.88 -0.31
N ARG A 133 -8.15 18.96 -1.63
CA ARG A 133 -8.06 17.80 -2.51
C ARG A 133 -6.94 17.96 -3.52
N LEU A 134 -6.09 16.94 -3.61
CA LEU A 134 -5.02 16.86 -4.59
C LEU A 134 -5.35 15.75 -5.58
N LYS A 135 -5.64 16.11 -6.83
CA LYS A 135 -5.74 15.14 -7.92
C LYS A 135 -4.34 14.82 -8.41
N VAL A 136 -3.97 13.55 -8.34
CA VAL A 136 -2.66 13.04 -8.73
C VAL A 136 -2.83 12.12 -9.93
N ARG A 137 -1.98 12.30 -10.95
CA ARG A 137 -1.84 11.42 -12.10
C ARG A 137 -0.43 10.81 -12.07
N PHE A 138 -0.38 9.49 -12.05
CA PHE A 138 0.85 8.72 -12.04
C PHE A 138 1.26 8.35 -13.49
N PRO A 139 2.56 8.35 -13.81
CA PRO A 139 3.05 7.83 -15.07
C PRO A 139 2.97 6.28 -15.07
N PRO A 140 2.95 5.64 -16.25
CA PRO A 140 2.69 4.19 -16.38
C PRO A 140 3.81 3.29 -15.84
N ASP A 141 4.98 3.85 -15.58
CA ASP A 141 6.17 3.19 -15.01
C ASP A 141 6.16 3.08 -13.49
N ILE A 142 5.18 3.70 -12.80
CA ILE A 142 4.94 3.50 -11.37
C ILE A 142 3.73 2.59 -11.20
N ALA A 143 3.92 1.45 -10.54
CA ALA A 143 2.84 0.52 -10.26
C ALA A 143 1.85 1.16 -9.27
N THR A 144 0.63 1.41 -9.73
CA THR A 144 -0.42 2.01 -8.90
C THR A 144 -1.74 1.28 -9.08
N HIS A 145 -2.70 1.52 -8.16
CA HIS A 145 -4.05 0.97 -8.29
C HIS A 145 -4.72 1.39 -9.61
N SER A 146 -4.50 2.64 -10.02
CA SER A 146 -4.99 3.23 -11.27
C SER A 146 -4.18 4.49 -11.59
N PRO A 147 -4.14 4.94 -12.87
CA PRO A 147 -3.35 6.12 -13.27
C PRO A 147 -3.77 7.44 -12.61
N ASN A 148 -4.96 7.51 -11.99
CA ASN A 148 -5.48 8.71 -11.35
C ASN A 148 -5.99 8.39 -9.94
N ALA A 149 -5.60 9.20 -8.98
CA ALA A 149 -6.16 9.18 -7.63
C ALA A 149 -6.43 10.60 -7.12
N VAL A 150 -7.25 10.72 -6.09
CA VAL A 150 -7.52 11.99 -5.40
C VAL A 150 -7.20 11.80 -3.93
N PHE A 151 -6.30 12.61 -3.39
CA PHE A 151 -5.91 12.60 -1.99
C PHE A 151 -6.55 13.79 -1.25
N TYR A 152 -6.97 13.57 -0.02
CA TYR A 152 -7.71 14.53 0.78
C TYR A 152 -6.92 14.85 2.05
N TYR A 153 -6.68 16.13 2.30
CA TYR A 153 -5.91 16.61 3.44
C TYR A 153 -6.75 17.58 4.26
N ASP A 154 -6.69 17.46 5.58
CA ASP A 154 -7.32 18.43 6.46
C ASP A 154 -6.53 19.74 6.56
N ALA A 155 -7.02 20.68 7.37
CA ALA A 155 -6.38 21.97 7.61
C ALA A 155 -4.98 21.86 8.25
N PHE A 156 -4.63 20.72 8.84
CA PHE A 156 -3.33 20.43 9.46
C PHE A 156 -2.39 19.69 8.52
N GLY A 157 -2.80 19.42 7.27
CA GLY A 157 -2.01 18.68 6.30
C GLY A 157 -2.01 17.16 6.53
N MET A 158 -2.90 16.63 7.38
CA MET A 158 -3.02 15.19 7.60
C MET A 158 -3.89 14.57 6.51
N GLN A 159 -3.41 13.49 5.89
CA GLN A 159 -4.21 12.75 4.93
C GLN A 159 -5.43 12.16 5.65
N ARG A 160 -6.64 12.41 5.14
CA ARG A 160 -7.89 11.88 5.69
C ARG A 160 -8.50 10.79 4.82
N ARG A 161 -8.27 10.89 3.51
CA ARG A 161 -8.88 10.02 2.52
C ARG A 161 -8.06 9.98 1.24
N MET A 162 -8.15 8.88 0.50
CA MET A 162 -7.77 8.81 -0.91
C MET A 162 -8.81 8.03 -1.70
N ASP A 163 -9.12 8.52 -2.90
CA ASP A 163 -10.05 7.89 -3.83
C ASP A 163 -9.31 7.43 -5.09
N TYR A 164 -9.56 6.20 -5.49
CA TYR A 164 -8.95 5.58 -6.66
C TYR A 164 -9.84 4.47 -7.24
N VAL A 165 -9.44 3.89 -8.37
CA VAL A 165 -10.03 2.67 -8.91
C VAL A 165 -9.08 1.51 -8.62
N ALA A 166 -9.56 0.42 -8.04
CA ALA A 166 -8.77 -0.79 -7.86
C ALA A 166 -8.84 -1.66 -9.13
N GLU A 167 -8.08 -1.29 -10.18
CA GLU A 167 -8.18 -1.93 -11.50
C GLU A 167 -7.90 -3.44 -11.47
N VAL A 168 -6.87 -3.86 -10.75
CA VAL A 168 -6.49 -5.28 -10.63
C VAL A 168 -7.51 -6.11 -9.84
N ASN A 169 -8.41 -5.46 -9.09
CA ASN A 169 -9.44 -6.10 -8.29
C ASN A 169 -10.82 -5.73 -8.82
N SER A 170 -11.14 -6.11 -10.06
CA SER A 170 -12.48 -5.90 -10.66
C SER A 170 -12.91 -4.44 -10.81
N SER A 171 -11.96 -3.50 -10.85
CA SER A 171 -12.19 -2.09 -11.20
C SER A 171 -13.26 -1.37 -10.38
N PHE A 172 -13.33 -1.60 -9.06
CA PHE A 172 -14.24 -0.83 -8.22
C PHE A 172 -13.65 0.47 -7.71
N LEU A 173 -14.55 1.43 -7.48
CA LEU A 173 -14.22 2.69 -6.84
C LEU A 173 -13.96 2.45 -5.36
N VAL A 174 -12.82 2.95 -4.90
CA VAL A 174 -12.41 2.87 -3.49
C VAL A 174 -12.44 4.25 -2.87
N GLY A 175 -12.92 4.30 -1.62
CA GLY A 175 -12.64 5.38 -0.68
C GLY A 175 -11.82 4.81 0.46
N HIS A 176 -10.58 5.24 0.58
CA HIS A 176 -9.62 4.74 1.56
C HIS A 176 -9.36 5.81 2.60
N TYR A 177 -9.87 5.59 3.81
CA TYR A 177 -9.78 6.50 4.94
C TYR A 177 -8.55 6.24 5.79
N THR A 178 -7.94 7.32 6.25
CA THR A 178 -6.74 7.33 7.08
C THR A 178 -6.99 8.09 8.38
N GLY A 179 -6.49 7.55 9.48
CA GLY A 179 -6.71 8.11 10.81
C GLY A 179 -5.67 7.67 11.82
N HIS A 180 -5.87 8.11 13.08
CA HIS A 180 -4.96 7.82 14.20
C HIS A 180 -3.51 8.18 13.87
N HIS A 181 -3.28 9.40 13.37
CA HIS A 181 -1.94 9.84 13.00
C HIS A 181 -1.03 9.87 14.23
N LYS A 182 0.17 9.30 14.11
CA LYS A 182 1.21 9.33 15.14
C LYS A 182 2.54 9.76 14.52
N SER A 183 3.45 10.25 15.37
CA SER A 183 4.80 10.62 14.96
C SER A 183 5.77 9.47 15.20
N PHE A 184 6.60 9.18 14.21
CA PHE A 184 7.65 8.16 14.23
C PHE A 184 8.92 8.78 13.66
N GLY A 185 9.94 9.00 14.48
CA GLY A 185 11.19 9.63 14.03
C GLY A 185 11.00 11.00 13.34
N GLY A 186 9.96 11.76 13.73
CA GLY A 186 9.60 13.04 13.11
C GLY A 186 8.67 12.95 11.89
N LEU A 187 8.39 11.75 11.37
CA LEU A 187 7.41 11.52 10.32
C LEU A 187 6.03 11.31 10.94
N VAL A 188 5.02 12.05 10.47
CA VAL A 188 3.64 11.85 10.90
C VAL A 188 2.94 10.93 9.92
N MET A 189 2.49 9.76 10.39
CA MET A 189 1.85 8.75 9.55
C MET A 189 0.52 8.28 10.14
N PRO A 190 -0.48 7.96 9.29
CA PRO A 190 -1.71 7.34 9.77
C PRO A 190 -1.45 5.91 10.25
N THR A 191 -1.85 5.60 11.48
CA THR A 191 -1.75 4.23 11.99
C THR A 191 -3.00 3.39 11.76
N ARG A 192 -4.04 3.98 11.18
CA ARG A 192 -5.27 3.29 10.82
C ARG A 192 -5.66 3.60 9.39
N ARG A 193 -5.93 2.54 8.62
CA ARG A 193 -6.36 2.59 7.23
C ARG A 193 -7.57 1.70 7.04
N ARG A 194 -8.62 2.24 6.41
CA ARG A 194 -9.88 1.54 6.16
C ARG A 194 -10.34 1.81 4.74
N MET A 195 -10.47 0.76 3.93
CA MET A 195 -10.84 0.86 2.53
C MET A 195 -12.28 0.40 2.37
N PHE A 196 -13.06 1.16 1.62
CA PHE A 196 -14.47 0.90 1.40
C PHE A 196 -14.81 0.98 -0.08
N ARG A 197 -15.90 0.31 -0.47
CA ARG A 197 -16.56 0.57 -1.75
C ARG A 197 -17.09 2.01 -1.73
N ARG A 198 -16.78 2.74 -2.79
CA ARG A 198 -17.21 4.12 -3.00
C ARG A 198 -18.26 4.17 -4.11
N ASN A 199 -19.27 5.02 -3.94
CA ASN A 199 -20.27 5.28 -4.95
C ASN A 199 -19.76 6.32 -5.98
N PRO A 200 -20.37 6.42 -7.18
CA PRO A 200 -19.98 7.41 -8.18
C PRO A 200 -20.02 8.88 -7.69
N ASP A 201 -20.92 9.20 -6.76
CA ASP A 201 -21.03 10.51 -6.09
C ASP A 201 -19.96 10.73 -5.00
N SER A 202 -19.04 9.78 -4.85
CA SER A 202 -17.98 9.74 -3.82
C SER A 202 -18.47 9.51 -2.39
N SER A 203 -19.73 9.17 -2.17
CA SER A 203 -20.20 8.68 -0.86
C SER A 203 -19.67 7.27 -0.55
N VAL A 204 -19.57 6.95 0.73
CA VAL A 204 -19.06 5.68 1.24
C VAL A 204 -19.94 5.21 2.41
N ASN A 205 -20.26 3.91 2.46
CA ASN A 205 -20.86 3.31 3.65
C ASN A 205 -19.76 2.89 4.63
N LEU A 206 -19.59 3.66 5.70
CA LEU A 206 -18.51 3.48 6.69
C LEU A 206 -18.70 2.26 7.61
N ASN A 207 -19.84 1.57 7.55
CA ASN A 207 -20.12 0.42 8.43
C ASN A 207 -19.46 -0.88 7.95
N PHE A 208 -19.02 -0.96 6.69
CA PHE A 208 -18.53 -2.19 6.07
C PHE A 208 -17.19 -1.97 5.36
N PRO A 209 -16.07 -1.87 6.10
CA PRO A 209 -14.76 -1.82 5.49
C PRO A 209 -14.49 -3.12 4.72
N SER A 210 -14.00 -2.99 3.49
CA SER A 210 -13.61 -4.13 2.66
C SER A 210 -12.19 -4.61 2.99
N ILE A 211 -11.29 -3.69 3.34
CA ILE A 211 -9.92 -3.98 3.77
C ILE A 211 -9.59 -3.07 4.95
N THR A 212 -8.88 -3.62 5.94
CA THR A 212 -8.42 -2.88 7.12
C THR A 212 -6.93 -3.10 7.29
N VAL A 213 -6.19 -2.02 7.51
CA VAL A 213 -4.77 -2.08 7.88
C VAL A 213 -4.57 -1.21 9.11
N ASP A 214 -3.90 -1.75 10.11
CA ASP A 214 -3.43 -0.99 11.27
C ASP A 214 -1.90 -1.06 11.28
N VAL A 215 -1.26 0.00 11.77
CA VAL A 215 0.20 0.10 11.89
C VAL A 215 0.50 0.30 13.36
N HIS A 216 1.34 -0.54 13.96
CA HIS A 216 1.69 -0.38 15.36
C HIS A 216 3.01 0.37 15.55
N ASP A 217 3.97 0.18 14.64
CA ASP A 217 5.27 0.83 14.69
C ASP A 217 5.84 1.17 13.31
N VAL A 218 6.70 2.18 13.27
CA VAL A 218 7.41 2.63 12.08
C VAL A 218 8.80 3.11 12.45
N GLU A 219 9.82 2.59 11.77
CA GLU A 219 11.21 3.02 11.93
C GLU A 219 11.81 3.44 10.59
N LEU A 220 12.57 4.54 10.59
CA LEU A 220 13.38 4.96 9.45
C LEU A 220 14.81 4.50 9.65
N VAL A 221 15.23 3.48 8.91
CA VAL A 221 16.55 2.85 9.05
C VAL A 221 17.39 3.20 7.83
N ARG A 222 18.70 3.44 7.99
CA ARG A 222 19.62 3.52 6.84
C ARG A 222 20.01 2.12 6.41
N SER A 223 20.04 1.81 5.11
CA SER A 223 20.30 0.45 4.63
C SER A 223 21.64 -0.18 5.03
N ASP A 224 22.55 0.60 5.63
CA ASP A 224 23.82 0.12 6.20
C ASP A 224 23.71 -0.28 7.69
N GLU A 225 22.58 0.01 8.35
CA GLU A 225 22.27 -0.39 9.72
C GLU A 225 21.38 -1.64 9.67
N GLN A 226 21.84 -2.74 10.28
CA GLN A 226 21.08 -3.97 10.39
C GLN A 226 19.72 -3.71 11.06
N VAL A 227 18.63 -3.96 10.33
CA VAL A 227 17.28 -4.03 10.87
C VAL A 227 17.31 -5.10 11.95
N ARG A 228 17.09 -4.72 13.21
CA ARG A 228 16.97 -5.69 14.30
C ARG A 228 15.60 -6.38 14.17
N PRO A 229 15.54 -7.71 14.31
CA PRO A 229 14.29 -8.45 14.32
C PRO A 229 13.43 -8.09 15.54
#